data_AF-A0A1G2VA30-F1
#
_entry.id   AF-A0A1G2VA30-F1
#
_cell.length_a   1.000
_cell.length_b   1.000
_cell.length_c   1.000
_cell.angle_alpha   90.00
_cell.angle_beta   90.00
_cell.angle_gamma   90.00
#
_symmetry.space_group_name_H-M   'P 1'
#
loop_
_entity.id
_entity.type
_entity.pdbx_description
1 polymer ?
#
loop_
_entity_poly.entity_id
_entity_poly.type
_entity_poly.pdbx_seq_one_letter_code
_entity_poly.pdbx_strand_id
1 'polypeptide(L)'
;MKVSLALVLGLSMSFAGFSPANAAYNDINFENDTTLNISDLAINLTVASGSVVESFSVGTGSATFVMGIGSTLTVRSTDFRNLANGIIDTQCAQSYSFVTFNNNSATTTVTITPGTTDICRTSGGGGGGGGGAPAPQPTPTPTPTPTPTPTPTPAPSTTTGSVAATPTAGGTTSFTPSDTGTPSVSVTVPANAVAAETTVTVNTTSLASANISVNVNTAGATATVGQPFSFTASSGGAAVTSFSQPVAVSFSYTDAQVPAGASESDLVVMRFNTASQAWEVLPTTVDPSTNKVTVALTKFSVYVLAVKPTASAPAGGHDNGTLVIDGLTIYLIKNGQRVAFRNPDEYKSYGYNFGQAVVINAVDKGLAIASLAKAMEGTLVLDSRDNRTVFMVGLNGTKRGFTLASVFTGLGYKFGNLPKIDMADYPDGPVIDSATAAHPEGALVLDKNDKRTVWWVLNGTRQGFQSEAVFKTYGFSFDKLVPANDADMALAIGPLVKFRDGTLVLDGYDYYLISDGKKLKFKDSATLTAKGYKVSNAISASLAAYTAGEAIE
;
A
#
# COMPACT_ATOMS: atom_id res chain seq x y z
N MET A 1 21.22 -50.23 -38.54
CA MET A 1 19.96 -50.47 -37.80
C MET A 1 19.26 -49.14 -37.58
N LYS A 2 17.94 -49.17 -37.64
CA LYS A 2 16.93 -48.09 -37.72
C LYS A 2 17.05 -46.92 -36.69
N VAL A 3 16.68 -45.71 -37.17
CA VAL A 3 15.74 -44.69 -36.59
C VAL A 3 16.16 -44.01 -35.27
N SER A 4 16.60 -42.73 -35.27
CA SER A 4 15.89 -41.41 -35.23
C SER A 4 15.66 -40.86 -33.82
N LEU A 5 16.16 -39.63 -33.54
CA LEU A 5 15.33 -38.49 -33.08
C LEU A 5 16.14 -37.18 -33.15
N ALA A 6 15.54 -36.16 -33.78
CA ALA A 6 16.07 -34.81 -33.87
C ALA A 6 15.67 -34.00 -32.63
N LEU A 7 16.62 -33.24 -32.08
CA LEU A 7 16.35 -32.13 -31.15
C LEU A 7 16.99 -30.87 -31.76
N VAL A 8 16.16 -29.88 -32.06
CA VAL A 8 16.55 -28.59 -32.63
C VAL A 8 17.17 -27.74 -31.51
N LEU A 9 18.43 -27.33 -31.71
CA LEU A 9 19.17 -26.41 -30.84
C LEU A 9 18.58 -25.00 -30.91
N GLY A 10 18.29 -24.42 -29.75
CA GLY A 10 18.20 -22.98 -29.57
C GLY A 10 19.60 -22.36 -29.64
N LEU A 11 19.77 -21.35 -30.50
CA LEU A 11 21.01 -20.60 -30.66
C LEU A 11 21.18 -19.66 -29.47
N SER A 12 22.26 -19.86 -28.70
CA SER A 12 22.73 -18.93 -27.67
C SER A 12 23.75 -17.97 -28.29
N MET A 13 23.54 -16.67 -28.10
CA MET A 13 24.60 -15.67 -28.27
C MET A 13 25.00 -15.17 -26.88
N SER A 14 26.25 -15.46 -26.54
CA SER A 14 26.93 -15.05 -25.32
C SER A 14 27.46 -13.61 -25.46
N PHE A 15 27.24 -12.79 -24.44
CA PHE A 15 28.00 -11.57 -24.17
C PHE A 15 28.57 -11.65 -22.76
N ALA A 16 29.87 -11.43 -22.61
CA ALA A 16 30.59 -11.46 -21.35
C ALA A 16 30.92 -10.05 -20.86
N GLY A 17 30.67 -9.79 -19.57
CA GLY A 17 31.54 -8.96 -18.70
C GLY A 17 31.12 -7.54 -18.29
N PHE A 18 30.57 -7.41 -17.06
CA PHE A 18 30.58 -6.28 -16.08
C PHE A 18 30.09 -4.87 -16.52
N SER A 19 29.16 -4.15 -15.86
CA SER A 19 28.77 -3.98 -14.43
C SER A 19 27.28 -3.60 -14.29
N PRO A 20 26.61 -3.72 -13.12
CA PRO A 20 25.18 -3.51 -13.00
C PRO A 20 24.83 -2.02 -12.92
N ALA A 21 24.62 -1.42 -14.08
CA ALA A 21 23.75 -0.25 -14.20
C ALA A 21 22.30 -0.76 -14.05
N ASN A 22 21.67 -0.51 -12.90
CA ASN A 22 20.22 -0.71 -12.79
C ASN A 22 19.55 0.45 -13.55
N ALA A 23 19.20 0.14 -14.79
CA ALA A 23 18.46 1.01 -15.67
C ALA A 23 17.15 1.46 -15.01
N ALA A 24 16.73 2.68 -15.30
CA ALA A 24 15.30 2.98 -15.36
C ALA A 24 14.63 1.86 -16.17
N TYR A 25 13.37 1.51 -15.87
CA TYR A 25 12.61 0.80 -16.89
C TYR A 25 12.56 1.76 -18.09
N ASN A 26 13.49 1.60 -19.03
CA ASN A 26 13.51 2.37 -20.25
C ASN A 26 12.30 1.88 -21.01
N ASP A 27 11.27 2.70 -21.10
CA ASP A 27 10.16 2.45 -21.99
C ASP A 27 10.72 2.06 -23.36
N ILE A 28 10.28 0.93 -23.87
CA ILE A 28 10.61 0.44 -25.19
C ILE A 28 9.77 1.26 -26.17
N ASN A 29 10.40 2.27 -26.77
CA ASN A 29 9.80 3.03 -27.86
C ASN A 29 10.06 2.33 -29.20
N PHE A 30 8.98 1.96 -29.87
CA PHE A 30 9.04 1.39 -31.21
C PHE A 30 9.15 2.53 -32.22
N GLU A 31 10.37 2.97 -32.55
CA GLU A 31 10.58 4.07 -33.51
C GLU A 31 10.22 3.68 -34.96
N ASN A 32 10.23 2.38 -35.26
CA ASN A 32 9.84 1.80 -36.54
C ASN A 32 8.90 0.61 -36.31
N ASP A 33 8.17 0.18 -37.35
CA ASP A 33 7.35 -1.04 -37.28
C ASP A 33 8.27 -2.25 -37.00
N THR A 34 7.99 -2.99 -35.92
CA THR A 34 8.82 -4.12 -35.46
C THR A 34 8.08 -5.43 -35.59
N THR A 35 8.69 -6.42 -36.24
CA THR A 35 8.10 -7.75 -36.43
C THR A 35 8.37 -8.68 -35.25
N LEU A 36 7.32 -9.33 -34.74
CA LEU A 36 7.38 -10.38 -33.72
C LEU A 36 7.02 -11.73 -34.35
N ASN A 37 7.93 -12.69 -34.28
CA ASN A 37 7.70 -14.04 -34.79
C ASN A 37 7.10 -14.93 -33.69
N ILE A 38 5.87 -15.42 -33.89
CA ILE A 38 5.23 -16.40 -33.01
C ILE A 38 5.54 -17.79 -33.58
N SER A 39 6.65 -18.38 -33.11
CA SER A 39 7.34 -19.47 -33.79
C SER A 39 6.53 -20.76 -33.90
N ASP A 40 5.67 -21.05 -32.93
CA ASP A 40 4.79 -22.23 -32.91
C ASP A 40 3.53 -22.09 -33.77
N LEU A 41 3.12 -20.85 -34.07
CA LEU A 41 2.02 -20.56 -34.99
C LEU A 41 2.49 -20.22 -36.42
N ALA A 42 3.81 -20.11 -36.63
CA ALA A 42 4.45 -19.73 -37.89
C ALA A 42 3.90 -18.42 -38.49
N ILE A 43 3.57 -17.45 -37.64
CA ILE A 43 3.06 -16.13 -38.05
C ILE A 43 3.98 -15.01 -37.58
N ASN A 44 3.88 -13.88 -38.27
CA ASN A 44 4.51 -12.63 -37.89
C ASN A 44 3.44 -11.61 -37.48
N LEU A 45 3.57 -11.06 -36.27
CA LEU A 45 2.85 -9.86 -35.85
C LEU A 45 3.74 -8.64 -36.07
N THR A 46 3.14 -7.47 -36.22
CA THR A 46 3.89 -6.20 -36.30
C THR A 46 3.44 -5.27 -35.19
N VAL A 47 4.36 -4.85 -34.34
CA VAL A 47 4.15 -3.73 -33.42
C VAL A 47 4.37 -2.45 -34.21
N ALA A 48 3.38 -1.57 -34.26
CA ALA A 48 3.46 -0.35 -35.06
C ALA A 48 4.41 0.67 -34.43
N SER A 49 5.09 1.42 -35.29
CA SER A 49 5.85 2.61 -34.93
C SER A 49 5.01 3.60 -34.10
N GLY A 50 5.65 4.23 -33.11
CA GLY A 50 5.01 5.07 -32.11
C GLY A 50 4.39 4.31 -30.92
N SER A 51 4.50 2.98 -30.88
CA SER A 51 4.13 2.23 -29.67
C SER A 51 5.17 2.41 -28.57
N VAL A 52 4.72 2.47 -27.31
CA VAL A 52 5.54 2.62 -26.11
C VAL A 52 5.03 1.61 -25.08
N VAL A 53 5.93 0.76 -24.56
CA VAL A 53 5.63 -0.26 -23.53
C VAL A 53 6.80 -0.37 -22.56
N GLU A 54 6.58 -0.79 -21.32
CA GLU A 54 7.65 -0.98 -20.33
C GLU A 54 8.49 -2.23 -20.65
N SER A 55 7.84 -3.30 -21.11
CA SER A 55 8.50 -4.50 -21.59
C SER A 55 7.60 -5.30 -22.52
N PHE A 56 8.19 -6.22 -23.27
CA PHE A 56 7.44 -7.25 -23.97
C PHE A 56 8.18 -8.58 -23.96
N SER A 57 7.44 -9.66 -24.12
CA SER A 57 7.96 -11.01 -24.28
C SER A 57 7.14 -11.73 -25.34
N VAL A 58 7.80 -12.56 -26.14
CA VAL A 58 7.14 -13.43 -27.11
C VAL A 58 7.19 -14.85 -26.54
N GLY A 59 6.02 -15.39 -26.22
CA GLY A 59 5.85 -16.75 -25.72
C GLY A 59 5.37 -17.70 -26.81
N THR A 60 5.08 -18.94 -26.42
CA THR A 60 4.40 -19.90 -27.30
C THR A 60 2.95 -19.44 -27.51
N GLY A 61 2.59 -19.20 -28.77
CA GLY A 61 1.23 -18.87 -29.20
C GLY A 61 0.77 -17.45 -28.88
N SER A 62 1.61 -16.62 -28.25
CA SER A 62 1.21 -15.28 -27.80
C SER A 62 2.40 -14.32 -27.64
N ALA A 63 2.10 -13.02 -27.63
CA ALA A 63 3.02 -11.96 -27.26
C ALA A 63 2.45 -11.15 -26.09
N THR A 64 3.21 -10.99 -25.02
CA THR A 64 2.78 -10.27 -23.82
C THR A 64 3.54 -8.96 -23.69
N PHE A 65 2.82 -7.88 -23.41
CA PHE A 65 3.33 -6.52 -23.27
C PHE A 65 2.95 -5.98 -21.89
N VAL A 66 3.89 -5.38 -21.18
CA VAL A 66 3.61 -4.62 -19.97
C VAL A 66 3.53 -3.15 -20.35
N MET A 67 2.36 -2.55 -20.17
CA MET A 67 2.08 -1.18 -20.53
C MET A 67 2.03 -0.32 -19.28
N GLY A 68 2.89 0.68 -19.17
CA GLY A 68 2.85 1.69 -18.11
C GLY A 68 1.75 2.71 -18.32
N ILE A 69 1.59 3.62 -17.36
CA ILE A 69 0.66 4.76 -17.48
C ILE A 69 1.17 5.70 -18.58
N GLY A 70 0.30 6.08 -19.51
CA GLY A 70 0.61 6.85 -20.72
C GLY A 70 1.11 6.01 -21.91
N SER A 71 1.30 4.69 -21.74
CA SER A 71 1.74 3.81 -22.83
C SER A 71 0.67 3.63 -23.90
N THR A 72 1.10 3.62 -25.16
CA THR A 72 0.27 3.29 -26.32
C THR A 72 0.83 2.08 -27.04
N LEU A 73 0.04 1.07 -27.33
CA LEU A 73 0.49 -0.13 -28.02
C LEU A 73 -0.42 -0.41 -29.20
N THR A 74 0.13 -0.51 -30.41
CA THR A 74 -0.61 -1.00 -31.58
C THR A 74 0.05 -2.27 -32.13
N VAL A 75 -0.70 -3.36 -32.23
CA VAL A 75 -0.24 -4.63 -32.81
C VAL A 75 -1.09 -4.96 -34.04
N ARG A 76 -0.44 -5.37 -35.14
CA ARG A 76 -1.03 -5.65 -36.45
C ARG A 76 -0.72 -7.09 -36.91
N SER A 77 -1.60 -7.67 -37.72
CA SER A 77 -1.40 -8.93 -38.45
C SER A 77 -1.84 -8.80 -39.90
N THR A 78 -0.90 -8.99 -40.84
CA THR A 78 -1.18 -8.99 -42.29
C THR A 78 -1.90 -10.25 -42.77
N ASP A 79 -1.93 -11.28 -41.94
CA ASP A 79 -2.71 -12.51 -42.16
C ASP A 79 -4.14 -12.38 -41.60
N PHE A 80 -4.54 -11.15 -41.22
CA PHE A 80 -5.86 -10.80 -40.72
C PHE A 80 -6.34 -11.68 -39.55
N ARG A 81 -5.40 -12.12 -38.71
CA ARG A 81 -5.68 -12.99 -37.56
C ARG A 81 -6.50 -12.23 -36.51
N ASN A 82 -7.35 -12.95 -35.80
CA ASN A 82 -7.94 -12.41 -34.56
C ASN A 82 -6.84 -12.23 -33.51
N LEU A 83 -6.61 -11.03 -33.00
CA LEU A 83 -5.61 -10.72 -31.97
C LEU A 83 -6.27 -10.74 -30.58
N ALA A 84 -6.62 -11.94 -30.10
CA ALA A 84 -7.35 -12.10 -28.85
C ALA A 84 -6.53 -11.59 -27.66
N ASN A 85 -7.12 -10.69 -26.87
CA ASN A 85 -6.42 -10.01 -25.78
C ASN A 85 -7.27 -9.80 -24.52
N GLY A 86 -8.56 -10.15 -24.58
CA GLY A 86 -9.48 -10.08 -23.44
C GLY A 86 -9.92 -8.67 -23.02
N ILE A 87 -9.49 -7.63 -23.73
CA ILE A 87 -9.76 -6.23 -23.38
C ILE A 87 -10.52 -5.50 -24.50
N ILE A 88 -9.99 -5.53 -25.73
CA ILE A 88 -10.59 -4.88 -26.91
C ILE A 88 -10.72 -5.87 -28.07
N ASP A 89 -11.73 -5.65 -28.91
CA ASP A 89 -11.92 -6.44 -30.11
C ASP A 89 -10.89 -6.09 -31.20
N THR A 90 -10.50 -7.08 -31.98
CA THR A 90 -9.62 -6.90 -33.14
C THR A 90 -10.34 -6.11 -34.23
N GLN A 91 -9.72 -5.04 -34.72
CA GLN A 91 -10.23 -4.20 -35.80
C GLN A 91 -9.65 -4.61 -37.16
N CYS A 92 -10.38 -4.37 -38.24
CA CYS A 92 -9.96 -4.68 -39.60
C CYS A 92 -9.61 -3.39 -40.37
N ALA A 93 -8.41 -3.35 -40.95
CA ALA A 93 -8.01 -2.39 -41.97
C ALA A 93 -7.99 -3.06 -43.36
N GLN A 94 -7.70 -2.30 -44.42
CA GLN A 94 -7.71 -2.82 -45.79
C GLN A 94 -6.65 -3.92 -46.04
N SER A 95 -5.56 -3.94 -45.28
CA SER A 95 -4.41 -4.84 -45.50
C SER A 95 -3.91 -5.57 -44.26
N TYR A 96 -4.54 -5.38 -43.10
CA TYR A 96 -4.20 -6.07 -41.85
C TYR A 96 -5.35 -6.01 -40.85
N SER A 97 -5.33 -6.90 -39.85
CA SER A 97 -6.10 -6.75 -38.60
C SER A 97 -5.22 -6.09 -37.52
N PHE A 98 -5.80 -5.37 -36.56
CA PHE A 98 -5.04 -4.69 -35.52
C PHE A 98 -5.80 -4.48 -34.21
N VAL A 99 -5.06 -4.21 -33.14
CA VAL A 99 -5.54 -3.76 -31.83
C VAL A 99 -4.70 -2.58 -31.37
N THR A 100 -5.32 -1.54 -30.79
CA THR A 100 -4.64 -0.37 -30.23
C THR A 100 -5.07 -0.16 -28.78
N PHE A 101 -4.12 -0.21 -27.86
CA PHE A 101 -4.32 0.04 -26.44
C PHE A 101 -3.75 1.41 -26.08
N ASN A 102 -4.50 2.16 -25.28
CA ASN A 102 -4.04 3.37 -24.62
C ASN A 102 -4.22 3.16 -23.12
N ASN A 103 -3.12 3.06 -22.38
CA ASN A 103 -3.18 2.84 -20.94
C ASN A 103 -2.97 4.17 -20.22
N ASN A 104 -3.99 4.69 -19.54
CA ASN A 104 -3.92 5.99 -18.85
C ASN A 104 -4.14 5.88 -17.33
N SER A 105 -4.18 4.67 -16.76
CA SER A 105 -4.67 4.48 -15.38
C SER A 105 -3.68 3.75 -14.46
N ALA A 106 -3.17 2.58 -14.84
CA ALA A 106 -2.25 1.79 -14.01
C ALA A 106 -1.46 0.81 -14.87
N THR A 107 -0.24 0.42 -14.48
CA THR A 107 0.55 -0.58 -15.22
C THR A 107 -0.27 -1.85 -15.47
N THR A 108 -0.45 -2.20 -16.73
CA THR A 108 -1.34 -3.28 -17.17
C THR A 108 -0.59 -4.21 -18.11
N THR A 109 -0.76 -5.50 -17.91
CA THR A 109 -0.20 -6.52 -18.82
C THR A 109 -1.24 -6.90 -19.86
N VAL A 110 -0.87 -6.78 -21.13
CA VAL A 110 -1.68 -7.16 -22.29
C VAL A 110 -1.05 -8.37 -22.97
N THR A 111 -1.76 -9.49 -23.03
CA THR A 111 -1.32 -10.67 -23.78
C THR A 111 -2.12 -10.78 -25.07
N ILE A 112 -1.43 -10.72 -26.21
CA ILE A 112 -2.00 -10.89 -27.55
C ILE A 112 -1.79 -12.34 -27.99
N THR A 113 -2.90 -13.06 -28.16
CA THR A 113 -2.93 -14.45 -28.63
C THR A 113 -3.57 -14.49 -30.02
N PRO A 114 -2.79 -14.62 -31.10
CA PRO A 114 -3.35 -14.70 -32.45
C PRO A 114 -4.17 -15.99 -32.62
N GLY A 115 -5.46 -15.85 -32.93
CA GLY A 115 -6.35 -16.96 -33.27
C GLY A 115 -5.94 -17.65 -34.57
N THR A 116 -6.55 -18.77 -34.91
CA THR A 116 -6.20 -19.59 -36.11
C THR A 116 -6.98 -19.22 -37.36
N THR A 117 -8.01 -18.40 -37.23
CA THR A 117 -8.88 -17.98 -38.33
C THR A 117 -8.56 -16.55 -38.76
N ASP A 118 -8.56 -16.34 -40.07
CA ASP A 118 -8.65 -15.01 -40.66
C ASP A 118 -10.05 -14.46 -40.39
N ILE A 119 -10.12 -13.24 -39.86
CA ILE A 119 -11.38 -12.56 -39.52
C ILE A 119 -11.75 -11.42 -40.47
N CYS A 120 -10.88 -11.06 -41.42
CA CYS A 120 -11.10 -9.89 -42.29
C CYS A 120 -11.03 -10.18 -43.80
N ARG A 121 -10.67 -11.40 -44.26
CA ARG A 121 -10.77 -11.80 -45.67
C ARG A 121 -12.15 -12.36 -45.98
N THR A 122 -13.03 -11.53 -46.54
CA THR A 122 -14.19 -12.05 -47.26
C THR A 122 -13.73 -12.65 -48.60
N SER A 123 -14.10 -13.90 -48.86
CA SER A 123 -13.76 -14.64 -50.08
C SER A 123 -14.49 -14.07 -51.29
N GLY A 124 -13.78 -13.28 -52.10
CA GLY A 124 -14.21 -12.91 -53.44
C GLY A 124 -13.83 -13.97 -54.48
N GLY A 125 -14.83 -14.60 -55.09
CA GLY A 125 -14.75 -15.35 -56.35
C GLY A 125 -16.18 -15.61 -56.83
N GLY A 126 -16.57 -15.55 -58.11
CA GLY A 126 -15.95 -15.22 -59.39
C GLY A 126 -17.00 -15.49 -60.49
N GLY A 127 -16.81 -15.00 -61.72
CA GLY A 127 -17.59 -15.43 -62.90
C GLY A 127 -18.21 -14.30 -63.72
N GLY A 128 -17.86 -14.21 -65.00
CA GLY A 128 -18.27 -13.14 -65.92
C GLY A 128 -19.44 -13.48 -66.86
N GLY A 129 -19.77 -12.48 -67.71
CA GLY A 129 -20.44 -12.64 -69.00
C GLY A 129 -21.88 -12.14 -69.10
N GLY A 130 -22.12 -11.16 -69.99
CA GLY A 130 -23.41 -10.96 -70.67
C GLY A 130 -24.13 -9.66 -70.34
N GLY A 131 -24.22 -8.74 -71.32
CA GLY A 131 -24.91 -7.46 -71.21
C GLY A 131 -26.40 -7.48 -71.56
N GLY A 132 -27.06 -6.34 -71.32
CA GLY A 132 -28.22 -5.91 -72.11
C GLY A 132 -29.54 -5.63 -71.36
N ALA A 133 -29.78 -4.32 -71.14
CA ALA A 133 -31.07 -3.61 -71.10
C ALA A 133 -31.98 -3.67 -69.83
N PRO A 134 -32.75 -2.59 -69.55
CA PRO A 134 -33.20 -2.23 -68.19
C PRO A 134 -34.68 -2.55 -67.90
N ALA A 135 -35.01 -2.83 -66.63
CA ALA A 135 -36.38 -2.92 -66.11
C ALA A 135 -36.40 -2.67 -64.57
N PRO A 136 -37.54 -2.30 -63.96
CA PRO A 136 -37.65 -1.16 -63.05
C PRO A 136 -37.28 -1.44 -61.58
N GLN A 137 -36.90 -0.34 -60.93
CA GLN A 137 -36.53 -0.16 -59.53
C GLN A 137 -37.59 -0.66 -58.51
N PRO A 138 -37.23 -1.58 -57.59
CA PRO A 138 -37.94 -1.79 -56.33
C PRO A 138 -37.28 -1.03 -55.16
N THR A 139 -38.15 -0.48 -54.33
CA THR A 139 -37.95 0.32 -53.11
C THR A 139 -37.02 -0.34 -52.07
N PRO A 140 -36.19 0.43 -51.33
CA PRO A 140 -35.24 -0.14 -50.36
C PRO A 140 -35.93 -0.76 -49.13
N THR A 141 -35.51 -1.97 -48.78
CA THR A 141 -35.82 -2.65 -47.50
C THR A 141 -34.88 -2.13 -46.41
N PRO A 142 -35.38 -1.74 -45.22
CA PRO A 142 -34.53 -1.23 -44.14
C PRO A 142 -33.60 -2.31 -43.58
N THR A 143 -32.35 -1.92 -43.35
CA THR A 143 -31.29 -2.72 -42.72
C THR A 143 -31.63 -3.02 -41.25
N PRO A 144 -31.45 -4.26 -40.75
CA PRO A 144 -31.68 -4.57 -39.35
C PRO A 144 -30.66 -3.84 -38.46
N THR A 145 -31.17 -3.10 -37.48
CA THR A 145 -30.42 -2.40 -36.44
C THR A 145 -29.56 -3.40 -35.64
N PRO A 146 -28.27 -3.11 -35.35
CA PRO A 146 -27.43 -3.97 -34.53
C PRO A 146 -28.03 -4.15 -33.13
N THR A 147 -28.17 -5.41 -32.70
CA THR A 147 -28.59 -5.75 -31.33
C THR A 147 -27.50 -5.27 -30.37
N PRO A 148 -27.83 -4.47 -29.33
CA PRO A 148 -26.84 -3.95 -28.40
C PRO A 148 -26.16 -5.09 -27.63
N THR A 149 -24.84 -5.03 -27.49
CA THR A 149 -24.05 -5.86 -26.56
C THR A 149 -24.61 -5.69 -25.15
N PRO A 150 -24.88 -6.79 -24.41
CA PRO A 150 -25.44 -6.67 -23.06
C PRO A 150 -24.48 -5.89 -22.17
N THR A 151 -24.98 -4.80 -21.60
CA THR A 151 -24.28 -3.99 -20.61
C THR A 151 -23.80 -4.90 -19.47
N PRO A 152 -22.53 -4.80 -19.00
CA PRO A 152 -22.04 -5.60 -17.89
C PRO A 152 -22.96 -5.40 -16.68
N THR A 153 -23.48 -6.51 -16.15
CA THR A 153 -24.30 -6.47 -14.93
C THR A 153 -23.44 -5.94 -13.79
N PRO A 154 -23.84 -4.85 -13.13
CA PRO A 154 -23.09 -4.31 -12.00
C PRO A 154 -22.91 -5.37 -10.90
N ALA A 155 -21.77 -5.34 -10.22
CA ALA A 155 -21.57 -6.17 -9.04
C ALA A 155 -22.66 -5.86 -8.00
N PRO A 156 -23.30 -6.88 -7.41
CA PRO A 156 -24.32 -6.67 -6.38
C PRO A 156 -23.70 -5.94 -5.19
N SER A 157 -24.40 -4.93 -4.69
CA SER A 157 -23.96 -4.11 -3.57
C SER A 157 -25.09 -3.92 -2.56
N THR A 158 -24.81 -4.16 -1.28
CA THR A 158 -25.78 -3.97 -0.20
C THR A 158 -25.15 -3.26 1.01
N THR A 159 -25.99 -2.78 1.94
CA THR A 159 -25.54 -2.15 3.21
C THR A 159 -26.14 -2.85 4.43
N THR A 160 -26.64 -4.07 4.24
CA THR A 160 -27.34 -4.86 5.25
C THR A 160 -26.45 -5.94 5.89
N GLY A 161 -25.16 -5.96 5.54
CA GLY A 161 -24.22 -7.00 5.92
C GLY A 161 -24.41 -8.31 5.17
N SER A 162 -25.27 -8.38 4.15
CA SER A 162 -25.48 -9.60 3.35
C SER A 162 -25.54 -9.31 1.86
N VAL A 163 -24.74 -10.02 1.06
CA VAL A 163 -24.71 -9.90 -0.41
C VAL A 163 -24.56 -11.27 -1.07
N ALA A 164 -25.26 -11.48 -2.18
CA ALA A 164 -25.05 -12.63 -3.05
C ALA A 164 -23.92 -12.32 -4.03
N ALA A 165 -22.69 -12.78 -3.73
CA ALA A 165 -21.55 -12.59 -4.61
C ALA A 165 -21.59 -13.62 -5.75
N THR A 166 -21.37 -13.17 -6.99
CA THR A 166 -21.36 -14.06 -8.18
C THR A 166 -19.92 -14.32 -8.66
N PRO A 167 -19.66 -15.42 -9.37
CA PRO A 167 -18.33 -15.69 -9.94
C PRO A 167 -17.85 -14.59 -10.89
N THR A 168 -18.77 -14.01 -11.68
CA THR A 168 -18.44 -13.05 -12.74
C THR A 168 -18.28 -11.62 -12.24
N ALA A 169 -19.11 -11.18 -11.31
CA ALA A 169 -19.11 -9.78 -10.84
C ALA A 169 -18.59 -9.61 -9.41
N GLY A 170 -18.47 -10.69 -8.63
CA GLY A 170 -18.19 -10.62 -7.20
C GLY A 170 -19.40 -10.08 -6.43
N GLY A 171 -19.15 -9.34 -5.36
CA GLY A 171 -20.18 -8.68 -4.57
C GLY A 171 -19.60 -7.83 -3.44
N THR A 172 -20.31 -6.76 -3.08
CA THR A 172 -19.92 -5.86 -2.00
C THR A 172 -21.03 -5.76 -0.96
N THR A 173 -20.68 -5.78 0.32
CA THR A 173 -21.64 -5.43 1.38
C THR A 173 -20.98 -4.57 2.44
N SER A 174 -21.75 -3.69 3.07
CA SER A 174 -21.36 -3.04 4.32
C SER A 174 -22.33 -3.37 5.44
N PHE A 175 -21.85 -3.29 6.67
CA PHE A 175 -22.62 -3.51 7.88
C PHE A 175 -22.21 -2.49 8.93
N THR A 176 -23.20 -1.76 9.44
CA THR A 176 -23.04 -0.79 10.51
C THR A 176 -23.80 -1.32 11.73
N PRO A 177 -23.09 -1.72 12.81
CA PRO A 177 -23.73 -2.15 14.05
C PRO A 177 -24.62 -1.06 14.65
N SER A 178 -25.67 -1.47 15.37
CA SER A 178 -26.52 -0.54 16.12
C SER A 178 -25.85 0.02 17.38
N ASP A 179 -24.84 -0.68 17.91
CA ASP A 179 -23.98 -0.21 18.99
C ASP A 179 -22.93 0.77 18.45
N THR A 180 -22.92 1.98 18.99
CA THR A 180 -21.94 3.02 18.62
C THR A 180 -20.53 2.71 19.09
N GLY A 181 -20.34 1.75 20.00
CA GLY A 181 -19.02 1.28 20.44
C GLY A 181 -18.33 0.34 19.44
N THR A 182 -19.03 -0.16 18.43
CA THR A 182 -18.50 -1.14 17.47
C THR A 182 -18.29 -0.51 16.08
N PRO A 183 -17.12 -0.72 15.43
CA PRO A 183 -16.84 -0.13 14.12
C PRO A 183 -17.80 -0.65 13.04
N SER A 184 -17.93 0.08 11.94
CA SER A 184 -18.61 -0.45 10.75
C SER A 184 -17.65 -1.32 9.95
N VAL A 185 -18.17 -2.18 9.08
CA VAL A 185 -17.34 -3.07 8.25
C VAL A 185 -17.86 -3.15 6.83
N SER A 186 -16.96 -3.13 5.85
CA SER A 186 -17.26 -3.39 4.44
C SER A 186 -16.47 -4.58 3.93
N VAL A 187 -17.13 -5.44 3.17
CA VAL A 187 -16.61 -6.66 2.59
C VAL A 187 -16.75 -6.60 1.09
N THR A 188 -15.64 -6.76 0.37
CA THR A 188 -15.60 -6.79 -1.10
C THR A 188 -15.08 -8.15 -1.54
N VAL A 189 -15.96 -8.95 -2.12
CA VAL A 189 -15.64 -10.23 -2.75
C VAL A 189 -15.33 -9.95 -4.21
N PRO A 190 -14.07 -10.13 -4.67
CA PRO A 190 -13.74 -9.87 -6.06
C PRO A 190 -14.35 -10.94 -6.99
N ALA A 191 -14.44 -10.62 -8.28
CA ALA A 191 -14.74 -11.61 -9.30
C ALA A 191 -13.76 -12.79 -9.23
N ASN A 192 -14.23 -13.99 -9.56
CA ASN A 192 -13.50 -15.26 -9.46
C ASN A 192 -13.07 -15.68 -8.05
N ALA A 193 -13.47 -14.97 -6.98
CA ALA A 193 -13.23 -15.43 -5.60
C ALA A 193 -14.07 -16.64 -5.22
N VAL A 194 -15.24 -16.80 -5.86
CA VAL A 194 -16.23 -17.85 -5.61
C VAL A 194 -16.53 -18.60 -6.91
N ALA A 195 -16.80 -19.91 -6.81
CA ALA A 195 -17.09 -20.77 -7.97
C ALA A 195 -18.57 -20.78 -8.38
N ALA A 196 -19.47 -20.37 -7.48
CA ALA A 196 -20.90 -20.25 -7.70
C ALA A 196 -21.44 -19.05 -6.90
N GLU A 197 -22.70 -18.68 -7.12
CA GLU A 197 -23.36 -17.65 -6.32
C GLU A 197 -23.27 -17.99 -4.83
N THR A 198 -22.64 -17.11 -4.08
CA THR A 198 -22.30 -17.31 -2.67
C THR A 198 -22.83 -16.16 -1.85
N THR A 199 -23.73 -16.46 -0.92
CA THR A 199 -24.22 -15.49 0.05
C THR A 199 -23.15 -15.26 1.11
N VAL A 200 -22.56 -14.07 1.11
CA VAL A 200 -21.65 -13.59 2.15
C VAL A 200 -22.43 -12.79 3.15
N THR A 201 -22.29 -13.12 4.43
CA THR A 201 -22.96 -12.44 5.53
C THR A 201 -21.97 -12.07 6.64
N VAL A 202 -22.04 -10.83 7.11
CA VAL A 202 -21.30 -10.28 8.25
C VAL A 202 -22.29 -9.72 9.26
N ASN A 203 -22.12 -10.10 10.53
CA ASN A 203 -22.90 -9.61 11.66
C ASN A 203 -21.99 -9.43 12.89
N THR A 204 -22.41 -8.65 13.88
CA THR A 204 -21.79 -8.71 15.22
C THR A 204 -22.13 -10.02 15.92
N THR A 205 -21.26 -10.46 16.82
CA THR A 205 -21.47 -11.62 17.69
C THR A 205 -20.79 -11.39 19.05
N SER A 206 -21.11 -12.23 20.04
CA SER A 206 -20.37 -12.28 21.29
C SER A 206 -19.48 -13.53 21.33
N LEU A 207 -18.42 -13.51 22.14
CA LEU A 207 -17.55 -14.68 22.33
C LEU A 207 -18.35 -15.90 22.81
N ALA A 208 -19.27 -15.69 23.76
CA ALA A 208 -20.14 -16.75 24.27
C ALA A 208 -21.07 -17.31 23.18
N SER A 209 -21.71 -16.44 22.38
CA SER A 209 -22.57 -16.87 21.26
C SER A 209 -21.81 -17.61 20.17
N ALA A 210 -20.52 -17.31 20.00
CA ALA A 210 -19.64 -18.00 19.07
C ALA A 210 -19.00 -19.29 19.65
N ASN A 211 -19.35 -19.68 20.89
CA ASN A 211 -18.71 -20.78 21.63
C ASN A 211 -17.19 -20.62 21.77
N ILE A 212 -16.71 -19.38 21.90
CA ILE A 212 -15.30 -19.05 22.11
C ILE A 212 -15.09 -18.79 23.60
N SER A 213 -14.29 -19.64 24.24
CA SER A 213 -13.95 -19.52 25.67
C SER A 213 -12.63 -18.77 25.93
N VAL A 214 -11.82 -18.57 24.89
CA VAL A 214 -10.53 -17.88 24.99
C VAL A 214 -10.73 -16.38 24.77
N ASN A 215 -10.44 -15.58 25.82
CA ASN A 215 -10.55 -14.13 25.76
C ASN A 215 -9.52 -13.53 24.80
N VAL A 216 -9.92 -12.50 24.04
CA VAL A 216 -9.02 -11.80 23.10
C VAL A 216 -7.76 -11.32 23.80
N ASN A 217 -7.88 -10.78 25.02
CA ASN A 217 -6.74 -10.27 25.80
C ASN A 217 -5.69 -11.33 26.13
N THR A 218 -6.08 -12.60 26.27
CA THR A 218 -5.15 -13.70 26.56
C THR A 218 -4.25 -14.05 25.37
N ALA A 219 -4.60 -13.58 24.16
CA ALA A 219 -3.76 -13.71 22.98
C ALA A 219 -2.80 -12.52 22.80
N GLY A 220 -2.57 -11.76 23.87
CA GLY A 220 -1.79 -10.54 23.82
C GLY A 220 -2.52 -9.50 23.01
N ALA A 221 -3.64 -8.99 23.52
CA ALA A 221 -4.34 -7.79 23.08
C ALA A 221 -4.58 -6.92 24.32
N THR A 222 -4.38 -5.61 24.23
CA THR A 222 -4.60 -4.70 25.37
C THR A 222 -6.07 -4.31 25.52
N ALA A 223 -6.81 -4.26 24.41
CA ALA A 223 -8.25 -4.00 24.37
C ALA A 223 -8.85 -4.40 23.02
N THR A 224 -10.16 -4.62 22.98
CA THR A 224 -10.94 -4.76 21.74
C THR A 224 -11.63 -3.44 21.38
N VAL A 225 -11.79 -3.19 20.09
CA VAL A 225 -12.55 -2.05 19.55
C VAL A 225 -13.95 -2.55 19.22
N GLY A 226 -14.84 -2.48 20.19
CA GLY A 226 -16.21 -2.96 20.08
C GLY A 226 -16.36 -4.48 20.11
N GLN A 227 -17.48 -4.96 19.56
CA GLN A 227 -17.85 -6.38 19.53
C GLN A 227 -17.16 -7.16 18.41
N PRO A 228 -16.91 -8.47 18.59
CA PRO A 228 -16.51 -9.37 17.51
C PRO A 228 -17.51 -9.43 16.37
N PHE A 229 -17.04 -9.74 15.17
CA PHE A 229 -17.84 -9.97 13.97
C PHE A 229 -17.79 -11.44 13.57
N SER A 230 -18.93 -12.00 13.23
CA SER A 230 -19.04 -13.31 12.58
C SER A 230 -19.17 -13.11 11.08
N PHE A 231 -18.23 -13.68 10.31
CA PHE A 231 -18.27 -13.71 8.86
C PHE A 231 -18.64 -15.12 8.42
N THR A 232 -19.59 -15.23 7.50
CA THR A 232 -20.05 -16.52 6.96
C THR A 232 -20.25 -16.42 5.46
N ALA A 233 -20.05 -17.53 4.77
CA ALA A 233 -20.30 -17.66 3.34
C ALA A 233 -21.00 -18.98 3.09
N SER A 234 -22.07 -18.97 2.28
CA SER A 234 -22.83 -20.18 1.92
C SER A 234 -23.23 -20.16 0.45
N SER A 235 -23.12 -21.30 -0.21
CA SER A 235 -23.52 -21.52 -1.60
C SER A 235 -24.40 -22.76 -1.65
N GLY A 236 -25.63 -22.64 -2.15
CA GLY A 236 -26.59 -23.76 -2.20
C GLY A 236 -26.89 -24.39 -0.83
N GLY A 237 -26.73 -23.63 0.26
CA GLY A 237 -26.92 -24.11 1.64
C GLY A 237 -25.67 -24.74 2.28
N ALA A 238 -24.58 -24.93 1.53
CA ALA A 238 -23.31 -25.45 2.06
C ALA A 238 -22.34 -24.31 2.41
N ALA A 239 -21.64 -24.44 3.53
CA ALA A 239 -20.66 -23.45 3.96
C ALA A 239 -19.45 -23.40 3.02
N VAL A 240 -19.06 -22.19 2.60
CA VAL A 240 -17.86 -21.94 1.82
C VAL A 240 -16.73 -21.58 2.78
N THR A 241 -15.69 -22.41 2.82
CA THR A 241 -14.60 -22.32 3.82
C THR A 241 -13.29 -21.77 3.26
N SER A 242 -13.22 -21.52 1.96
CA SER A 242 -12.06 -20.93 1.27
C SER A 242 -12.47 -20.15 0.03
N PHE A 243 -11.71 -19.10 -0.30
CA PHE A 243 -11.88 -18.30 -1.51
C PHE A 243 -10.69 -18.46 -2.45
N SER A 244 -10.95 -18.47 -3.76
CA SER A 244 -9.91 -18.57 -4.80
C SER A 244 -9.12 -17.27 -4.99
N GLN A 245 -9.67 -16.16 -4.50
CA GLN A 245 -9.04 -14.84 -4.42
C GLN A 245 -9.25 -14.27 -3.02
N PRO A 246 -8.31 -13.49 -2.47
CA PRO A 246 -8.51 -12.84 -1.17
C PRO A 246 -9.71 -11.88 -1.20
N VAL A 247 -10.58 -12.00 -0.20
CA VAL A 247 -11.69 -11.08 0.03
C VAL A 247 -11.15 -9.87 0.79
N ALA A 248 -11.36 -8.67 0.26
CA ALA A 248 -10.94 -7.44 0.92
C ALA A 248 -11.98 -7.04 1.98
N VAL A 249 -11.51 -6.82 3.21
CA VAL A 249 -12.34 -6.35 4.32
C VAL A 249 -11.77 -5.06 4.87
N SER A 250 -12.63 -4.08 5.11
CA SER A 250 -12.28 -2.80 5.73
C SER A 250 -13.20 -2.55 6.92
N PHE A 251 -12.62 -2.45 8.11
CA PHE A 251 -13.29 -1.89 9.28
C PHE A 251 -13.17 -0.38 9.21
N SER A 252 -14.26 0.36 9.44
CA SER A 252 -14.22 1.82 9.57
C SER A 252 -14.64 2.21 10.99
N TYR A 253 -13.73 2.82 11.73
CA TYR A 253 -13.87 3.17 13.14
C TYR A 253 -14.00 4.69 13.34
N THR A 254 -14.16 5.11 14.60
CA THR A 254 -14.06 6.51 15.01
C THR A 254 -13.03 6.63 16.13
N ASP A 255 -12.41 7.79 16.29
CA ASP A 255 -11.40 8.04 17.34
C ASP A 255 -11.97 7.75 18.74
N ALA A 256 -13.27 7.98 18.94
CA ALA A 256 -13.97 7.70 20.20
C ALA A 256 -14.13 6.20 20.49
N GLN A 257 -14.08 5.34 19.46
CA GLN A 257 -14.10 3.88 19.61
C GLN A 257 -12.71 3.32 19.95
N VAL A 258 -11.64 4.05 19.63
CA VAL A 258 -10.28 3.64 19.95
C VAL A 258 -10.10 3.70 21.47
N PRO A 259 -9.66 2.61 22.12
CA PRO A 259 -9.49 2.56 23.57
C PRO A 259 -8.60 3.70 24.07
N ALA A 260 -8.99 4.33 25.19
CA ALA A 260 -8.28 5.47 25.73
C ALA A 260 -6.80 5.15 26.00
N GLY A 261 -5.90 5.90 25.37
CA GLY A 261 -4.44 5.72 25.48
C GLY A 261 -3.85 4.66 24.54
N ALA A 262 -4.64 4.06 23.65
CA ALA A 262 -4.13 3.24 22.56
C ALA A 262 -3.67 4.12 21.39
N SER A 263 -2.59 3.69 20.71
CA SER A 263 -2.24 4.25 19.41
C SER A 263 -3.08 3.56 18.33
N GLU A 264 -3.62 4.34 17.39
CA GLU A 264 -4.32 3.77 16.23
C GLU A 264 -3.41 2.91 15.36
N SER A 265 -2.11 3.23 15.31
CA SER A 265 -1.11 2.42 14.61
C SER A 265 -0.98 1.01 15.17
N ASP A 266 -1.43 0.78 16.40
CA ASP A 266 -1.41 -0.53 17.05
C ASP A 266 -2.70 -1.33 16.79
N LEU A 267 -3.66 -0.78 16.03
CA LEU A 267 -4.85 -1.52 15.63
C LEU A 267 -4.49 -2.72 14.74
N VAL A 268 -5.03 -3.88 15.09
CA VAL A 268 -4.85 -5.13 14.35
C VAL A 268 -6.18 -5.86 14.23
N VAL A 269 -6.37 -6.55 13.10
CA VAL A 269 -7.47 -7.50 12.97
C VAL A 269 -6.98 -8.87 13.45
N MET A 270 -7.71 -9.46 14.38
CA MET A 270 -7.46 -10.83 14.85
C MET A 270 -8.55 -11.77 14.34
N ARG A 271 -8.15 -12.98 13.97
CA ARG A 271 -9.04 -14.08 13.58
C ARG A 271 -9.04 -15.15 14.65
N PHE A 272 -10.20 -15.67 15.03
CA PHE A 272 -10.25 -16.88 15.83
C PHE A 272 -10.03 -18.12 14.95
N ASN A 273 -9.02 -18.93 15.25
CA ASN A 273 -8.80 -20.22 14.64
C ASN A 273 -9.51 -21.29 15.48
N THR A 274 -10.60 -21.83 14.95
CA THR A 274 -11.43 -22.82 15.62
C THR A 274 -10.74 -24.17 15.82
N ALA A 275 -9.75 -24.51 14.98
CA ALA A 275 -9.02 -25.77 15.06
C ALA A 275 -7.99 -25.76 16.20
N SER A 276 -7.26 -24.65 16.38
CA SER A 276 -6.28 -24.49 17.45
C SER A 276 -6.88 -23.87 18.73
N GLN A 277 -8.13 -23.41 18.68
CA GLN A 277 -8.79 -22.65 19.76
C GLN A 277 -7.96 -21.43 20.19
N ALA A 278 -7.37 -20.72 19.23
CA ALA A 278 -6.49 -19.59 19.48
C ALA A 278 -6.83 -18.40 18.58
N TRP A 279 -6.57 -17.19 19.08
CA TRP A 279 -6.62 -15.98 18.26
C TRP A 279 -5.30 -15.80 17.49
N GLU A 280 -5.41 -15.42 16.24
CA GLU A 280 -4.29 -15.19 15.33
C GLU A 280 -4.35 -13.75 14.82
N VAL A 281 -3.24 -13.02 14.96
CA VAL A 281 -3.10 -11.67 14.38
C VAL A 281 -2.92 -11.79 12.86
N LEU A 282 -3.69 -11.01 12.10
CA LEU A 282 -3.60 -10.98 10.65
C LEU A 282 -2.71 -9.83 10.16
N PRO A 283 -2.05 -9.99 9.01
CA PRO A 283 -1.44 -8.86 8.30
C PRO A 283 -2.50 -7.78 8.05
N THR A 284 -2.35 -6.66 8.76
CA THR A 284 -3.35 -5.59 8.82
C THR A 284 -2.72 -4.31 8.33
N THR A 285 -3.46 -3.55 7.52
CA THR A 285 -3.07 -2.18 7.15
C THR A 285 -3.99 -1.21 7.86
N VAL A 286 -3.43 -0.40 8.75
CA VAL A 286 -4.14 0.69 9.42
C VAL A 286 -3.95 1.96 8.61
N ASP A 287 -5.06 2.64 8.33
CA ASP A 287 -5.10 3.96 7.76
C ASP A 287 -5.85 4.90 8.72
N PRO A 288 -5.13 5.56 9.65
CA PRO A 288 -5.69 6.54 10.58
C PRO A 288 -6.30 7.78 9.90
N SER A 289 -6.10 7.96 8.59
CA SER A 289 -6.63 9.10 7.85
C SER A 289 -8.11 9.01 7.56
N THR A 290 -8.50 7.79 7.20
CA THR A 290 -9.87 7.45 6.85
C THR A 290 -10.55 6.67 7.97
N ASN A 291 -9.86 6.53 9.12
CA ASN A 291 -10.21 5.65 10.22
C ASN A 291 -10.55 4.25 9.72
N LYS A 292 -9.66 3.68 8.90
CA LYS A 292 -9.86 2.36 8.30
C LYS A 292 -8.80 1.37 8.70
N VAL A 293 -9.23 0.14 8.94
CA VAL A 293 -8.35 -1.00 9.13
C VAL A 293 -8.70 -2.04 8.07
N THR A 294 -7.75 -2.36 7.20
CA THR A 294 -7.98 -3.26 6.07
C THR A 294 -7.20 -4.57 6.22
N VAL A 295 -7.83 -5.65 5.75
CA VAL A 295 -7.27 -6.99 5.77
C VAL A 295 -7.76 -7.78 4.56
N ALA A 296 -6.90 -8.65 4.03
CA ALA A 296 -7.25 -9.59 2.97
C ALA A 296 -7.51 -10.98 3.58
N LEU A 297 -8.72 -11.51 3.37
CA LEU A 297 -9.17 -12.77 3.98
C LEU A 297 -9.29 -13.89 2.94
N THR A 298 -8.74 -15.05 3.25
CA THR A 298 -8.87 -16.27 2.42
C THR A 298 -9.86 -17.28 2.99
N LYS A 299 -10.33 -17.05 4.22
CA LYS A 299 -11.30 -17.87 4.95
C LYS A 299 -12.18 -16.95 5.79
N PHE A 300 -13.39 -17.37 6.13
CA PHE A 300 -14.22 -16.65 7.10
C PHE A 300 -14.24 -17.38 8.45
N SER A 301 -14.43 -16.60 9.51
CA SER A 301 -14.42 -17.02 10.91
C SER A 301 -15.01 -15.87 11.75
N VAL A 302 -14.76 -15.90 13.06
CA VAL A 302 -14.93 -14.74 13.94
C VAL A 302 -13.70 -13.86 13.87
N TYR A 303 -13.93 -12.56 13.69
CA TYR A 303 -12.91 -11.52 13.62
C TYR A 303 -13.16 -10.46 14.67
N VAL A 304 -12.09 -9.85 15.19
CA VAL A 304 -12.21 -8.72 16.11
C VAL A 304 -11.15 -7.69 15.75
N LEU A 305 -11.53 -6.41 15.82
CA LEU A 305 -10.58 -5.32 15.79
C LEU A 305 -10.04 -5.14 17.21
N ALA A 306 -8.73 -5.20 17.38
CA ALA A 306 -8.08 -5.14 18.68
C ALA A 306 -6.90 -4.19 18.65
N VAL A 307 -6.49 -3.72 19.81
CA VAL A 307 -5.24 -2.98 20.00
C VAL A 307 -4.16 -4.01 20.31
N LYS A 308 -3.14 -4.06 19.47
CA LYS A 308 -1.93 -4.83 19.73
C LYS A 308 -1.37 -4.39 21.08
N PRO A 309 -0.86 -5.31 21.90
CA PRO A 309 -0.25 -4.96 23.15
C PRO A 309 0.95 -4.12 22.80
N THR A 310 0.89 -2.85 23.20
CA THR A 310 2.08 -2.08 23.48
C THR A 310 2.73 -2.83 24.63
N ALA A 311 3.63 -3.77 24.29
CA ALA A 311 4.36 -4.48 25.31
C ALA A 311 5.15 -3.42 26.05
N SER A 312 4.75 -3.16 27.31
CA SER A 312 5.53 -2.33 28.21
C SER A 312 6.92 -2.95 28.28
N ALA A 313 7.94 -2.12 28.46
CA ALA A 313 9.25 -2.64 28.75
C ALA A 313 9.17 -3.63 29.94
N PRO A 314 9.92 -4.75 29.92
CA PRO A 314 9.92 -5.67 31.04
C PRO A 314 10.36 -4.94 32.31
N ALA A 315 9.85 -5.37 33.46
CA ALA A 315 10.25 -4.80 34.74
C ALA A 315 11.77 -4.75 34.88
N GLY A 316 12.30 -3.56 35.20
CA GLY A 316 13.74 -3.30 35.28
C GLY A 316 14.42 -2.88 33.97
N GLY A 317 13.76 -3.05 32.82
CA GLY A 317 14.17 -2.48 31.52
C GLY A 317 13.95 -0.97 31.43
N HIS A 318 14.35 -0.39 30.31
CA HIS A 318 14.00 0.98 29.94
C HIS A 318 12.69 1.03 29.15
N ASP A 319 11.85 2.03 29.40
CA ASP A 319 10.53 2.18 28.77
C ASP A 319 10.60 2.46 27.25
N ASN A 320 9.44 2.37 26.58
CA ASN A 320 9.35 2.60 25.15
C ASN A 320 9.75 4.04 24.78
N GLY A 321 10.40 4.17 23.63
CA GLY A 321 11.02 5.41 23.16
C GLY A 321 12.44 5.64 23.67
N THR A 322 12.90 4.89 24.67
CA THR A 322 14.26 5.04 25.19
C THR A 322 15.30 4.62 24.16
N LEU A 323 16.32 5.45 23.99
CA LEU A 323 17.51 5.10 23.22
C LEU A 323 18.52 4.42 24.14
N VAL A 324 18.92 3.19 23.83
CA VAL A 324 19.95 2.46 24.56
C VAL A 324 21.16 2.21 23.68
N ILE A 325 22.37 2.28 24.24
CA ILE A 325 23.63 2.01 23.53
C ILE A 325 24.26 0.70 24.02
N ASP A 326 24.61 -0.19 23.08
CA ASP A 326 25.41 -1.40 23.32
C ASP A 326 26.63 -1.40 22.40
N GLY A 327 27.81 -1.17 22.97
CA GLY A 327 29.04 -0.96 22.19
C GLY A 327 28.91 0.29 21.31
N LEU A 328 28.84 0.08 19.98
CA LEU A 328 28.71 1.15 18.98
C LEU A 328 27.29 1.27 18.40
N THR A 329 26.39 0.34 18.74
CA THR A 329 25.05 0.30 18.17
C THR A 329 24.06 0.94 19.12
N ILE A 330 23.24 1.86 18.59
CA ILE A 330 22.11 2.42 19.31
C ILE A 330 20.84 1.67 18.91
N TYR A 331 20.03 1.34 19.91
CA TYR A 331 18.71 0.76 19.74
C TYR A 331 17.65 1.69 20.31
N LEU A 332 16.51 1.75 19.64
CA LEU A 332 15.27 2.28 20.20
C LEU A 332 14.54 1.13 20.89
N ILE A 333 14.18 1.29 22.17
CA ILE A 333 13.26 0.38 22.83
C ILE A 333 11.84 0.71 22.35
N LYS A 334 11.16 -0.29 21.78
CA LYS A 334 9.79 -0.13 21.31
C LYS A 334 9.07 -1.47 21.39
N ASN A 335 7.88 -1.48 22.00
CA ASN A 335 7.00 -2.65 22.10
C ASN A 335 7.73 -3.90 22.64
N GLY A 336 8.53 -3.73 23.71
CA GLY A 336 9.29 -4.84 24.30
C GLY A 336 10.36 -5.43 23.38
N GLN A 337 10.81 -4.68 22.39
CA GLN A 337 11.85 -5.07 21.43
C GLN A 337 12.89 -3.96 21.28
N ARG A 338 14.04 -4.34 20.71
CA ARG A 338 15.09 -3.41 20.27
C ARG A 338 14.98 -3.19 18.77
N VAL A 339 14.93 -1.93 18.34
CA VAL A 339 15.02 -1.53 16.93
C VAL A 339 16.38 -0.90 16.70
N ALA A 340 17.21 -1.50 15.85
CA ALA A 340 18.60 -1.10 15.70
C ALA A 340 18.77 0.00 14.64
N PHE A 341 19.55 1.05 14.95
CA PHE A 341 20.01 2.00 13.94
C PHE A 341 21.32 1.51 13.33
N ARG A 342 21.34 1.29 12.02
CA ARG A 342 22.56 0.82 11.32
C ARG A 342 23.51 1.96 10.94
N ASN A 343 23.03 3.19 10.83
CA ASN A 343 23.88 4.33 10.47
C ASN A 343 23.43 5.65 11.13
N PRO A 344 24.34 6.63 11.22
CA PRO A 344 24.05 7.93 11.85
C PRO A 344 22.99 8.77 11.12
N ASP A 345 22.82 8.61 9.81
CA ASP A 345 21.88 9.43 9.04
C ASP A 345 20.43 9.01 9.30
N GLU A 346 20.15 7.71 9.38
CA GLU A 346 18.86 7.18 9.84
C GLU A 346 18.59 7.57 11.29
N TYR A 347 19.58 7.47 12.18
CA TYR A 347 19.43 7.90 13.57
C TYR A 347 19.09 9.39 13.70
N LYS A 348 19.85 10.26 13.00
CA LYS A 348 19.65 11.71 13.02
C LYS A 348 18.39 12.16 12.30
N SER A 349 17.84 11.35 11.39
CA SER A 349 16.58 11.67 10.70
C SER A 349 15.41 11.85 11.67
N TYR A 350 15.45 11.18 12.82
CA TYR A 350 14.49 11.35 13.91
C TYR A 350 14.76 12.57 14.79
N GLY A 351 15.84 13.32 14.58
CA GLY A 351 16.26 14.39 15.49
C GLY A 351 16.89 13.91 16.80
N TYR A 352 17.24 12.63 16.90
CA TYR A 352 17.97 12.14 18.06
C TYR A 352 19.38 12.74 18.11
N ASN A 353 19.89 12.90 19.33
CA ASN A 353 21.28 13.19 19.58
C ASN A 353 21.91 12.09 20.44
N PHE A 354 23.18 11.77 20.18
CA PHE A 354 23.89 10.68 20.85
C PHE A 354 23.94 10.84 22.38
N GLY A 355 23.79 12.07 22.90
CA GLY A 355 23.74 12.34 24.33
C GLY A 355 22.48 11.83 25.02
N GLN A 356 21.40 11.57 24.27
CA GLN A 356 20.14 10.99 24.76
C GLN A 356 20.23 9.49 25.05
N ALA A 357 21.18 8.79 24.43
CA ALA A 357 21.32 7.36 24.62
C ALA A 357 21.81 7.02 26.03
N VAL A 358 21.15 6.07 26.67
CA VAL A 358 21.54 5.52 27.98
C VAL A 358 22.25 4.19 27.79
N VAL A 359 23.08 3.79 28.76
CA VAL A 359 23.77 2.49 28.69
C VAL A 359 22.72 1.38 28.81
N ILE A 360 22.77 0.43 27.87
CA ILE A 360 21.86 -0.71 27.87
C ILE A 360 22.04 -1.57 29.14
N ASN A 361 20.96 -2.06 29.73
CA ASN A 361 21.03 -2.96 30.89
C ASN A 361 20.82 -4.45 30.50
N ALA A 362 20.95 -5.36 31.47
CA ALA A 362 20.83 -6.80 31.22
C ALA A 362 19.42 -7.21 30.76
N VAL A 363 18.37 -6.53 31.22
CA VAL A 363 16.98 -6.77 30.82
C VAL A 363 16.78 -6.38 29.37
N ASP A 364 17.23 -5.19 28.97
CA ASP A 364 17.15 -4.71 27.59
C ASP A 364 17.95 -5.60 26.63
N LYS A 365 19.13 -6.08 27.06
CA LYS A 365 19.95 -7.00 26.28
C LYS A 365 19.23 -8.32 25.96
N GLY A 366 18.31 -8.74 26.83
CA GLY A 366 17.46 -9.91 26.63
C GLY A 366 16.32 -9.70 25.63
N LEU A 367 16.00 -8.46 25.27
CA LEU A 367 14.92 -8.17 24.32
C LEU A 367 15.27 -8.63 22.92
N ALA A 368 14.28 -9.19 22.20
CA ALA A 368 14.44 -9.53 20.80
C ALA A 368 14.74 -8.28 19.96
N ILE A 369 15.58 -8.44 18.93
CA ILE A 369 15.80 -7.39 17.93
C ILE A 369 14.68 -7.52 16.91
N ALA A 370 13.83 -6.49 16.78
CA ALA A 370 12.67 -6.52 15.89
C ALA A 370 13.08 -6.35 14.42
N SER A 371 13.80 -5.27 14.13
CA SER A 371 14.18 -4.86 12.78
C SER A 371 15.24 -3.75 12.83
N LEU A 372 15.73 -3.37 11.64
CA LEU A 372 16.48 -2.13 11.45
C LEU A 372 15.51 -0.95 11.42
N ALA A 373 15.84 0.12 12.14
CA ALA A 373 15.16 1.39 12.01
C ALA A 373 15.36 1.93 10.60
N LYS A 374 14.27 2.40 9.99
CA LYS A 374 14.31 3.18 8.75
C LYS A 374 14.42 4.65 9.11
N ALA A 375 14.75 5.51 8.15
CA ALA A 375 14.69 6.94 8.36
C ALA A 375 13.26 7.37 8.75
N MET A 376 13.17 8.46 9.50
CA MET A 376 11.89 8.97 9.99
C MET A 376 10.98 9.36 8.82
N GLU A 377 9.69 9.07 8.96
CA GLU A 377 8.66 9.47 8.00
C GLU A 377 8.71 10.99 7.77
N GLY A 378 8.61 11.39 6.50
CA GLY A 378 8.82 12.77 6.05
C GLY A 378 10.27 13.13 5.71
N THR A 379 11.24 12.27 6.00
CA THR A 379 12.64 12.55 5.66
C THR A 379 12.84 12.51 4.15
N LEU A 380 13.29 13.64 3.58
CA LEU A 380 13.83 13.68 2.22
C LEU A 380 15.26 13.14 2.24
N VAL A 381 15.54 12.14 1.41
CA VAL A 381 16.78 11.37 1.38
C VAL A 381 17.35 11.41 -0.03
N LEU A 382 18.66 11.64 -0.14
CA LEU A 382 19.41 11.38 -1.36
C LEU A 382 19.89 9.92 -1.36
N ASP A 383 19.52 9.11 -2.34
CA ASP A 383 19.94 7.71 -2.40
C ASP A 383 21.47 7.64 -2.54
N SER A 384 22.11 7.01 -1.56
CA SER A 384 23.57 6.93 -1.51
C SER A 384 24.16 6.06 -2.63
N ARG A 385 23.35 5.18 -3.24
CA ARG A 385 23.79 4.27 -4.30
C ARG A 385 24.06 4.98 -5.63
N ASP A 386 23.22 5.95 -5.98
CA ASP A 386 23.37 6.71 -7.23
C ASP A 386 23.73 8.18 -7.00
N ASN A 387 23.67 8.67 -5.75
CA ASN A 387 23.90 10.06 -5.37
C ASN A 387 23.10 11.07 -6.21
N ARG A 388 21.93 10.66 -6.72
CA ARG A 388 21.14 11.45 -7.66
C ARG A 388 19.66 11.42 -7.35
N THR A 389 19.11 10.26 -7.00
CA THR A 389 17.66 10.11 -6.82
C THR A 389 17.26 10.56 -5.43
N VAL A 390 16.26 11.44 -5.35
CA VAL A 390 15.68 11.87 -4.07
C VAL A 390 14.40 11.10 -3.80
N PHE A 391 14.33 10.54 -2.61
CA PHE A 391 13.14 9.87 -2.09
C PHE A 391 12.60 10.63 -0.89
N MET A 392 11.28 10.62 -0.73
CA MET A 392 10.69 10.88 0.57
C MET A 392 10.37 9.55 1.26
N VAL A 393 10.71 9.46 2.54
CA VAL A 393 10.32 8.31 3.36
C VAL A 393 8.87 8.51 3.82
N GLY A 394 7.97 7.63 3.39
CA GLY A 394 6.57 7.61 3.81
C GLY A 394 6.31 6.58 4.91
N LEU A 395 5.03 6.39 5.24
CA LEU A 395 4.57 5.45 6.27
C LEU A 395 5.26 4.08 6.19
N ASN A 396 5.59 3.54 7.36
CA ASN A 396 6.22 2.24 7.53
C ASN A 396 7.59 2.11 6.83
N GLY A 397 8.27 3.24 6.59
CA GLY A 397 9.58 3.26 5.95
C GLY A 397 9.54 2.97 4.45
N THR A 398 8.42 3.27 3.78
CA THR A 398 8.32 3.17 2.31
C THR A 398 9.11 4.29 1.64
N LYS A 399 9.79 4.02 0.51
CA LYS A 399 10.45 5.06 -0.29
C LYS A 399 9.51 5.53 -1.41
N ARG A 400 9.39 6.85 -1.57
CA ARG A 400 8.53 7.49 -2.57
C ARG A 400 9.37 8.40 -3.44
N GLY A 401 9.52 8.02 -4.71
CA GLY A 401 10.31 8.79 -5.68
C GLY A 401 9.49 9.94 -6.27
N PHE A 402 10.13 11.06 -6.53
CA PHE A 402 9.53 12.14 -7.33
C PHE A 402 9.71 11.83 -8.81
N THR A 403 8.65 11.86 -9.62
CA THR A 403 8.74 11.52 -11.05
C THR A 403 9.54 12.56 -11.84
N LEU A 404 9.49 13.83 -11.41
CA LEU A 404 10.20 14.95 -12.03
C LEU A 404 10.76 15.92 -10.99
N ALA A 405 11.90 16.55 -11.31
CA ALA A 405 12.47 17.61 -10.47
C ALA A 405 11.56 18.85 -10.35
N SER A 406 10.72 19.11 -11.36
CA SER A 406 9.70 20.17 -11.33
C SER A 406 8.59 19.86 -10.33
N VAL A 407 8.25 18.59 -10.09
CA VAL A 407 7.31 18.20 -9.03
C VAL A 407 7.92 18.47 -7.66
N PHE A 408 9.16 18.04 -7.45
CA PHE A 408 9.89 18.26 -6.19
C PHE A 408 10.00 19.76 -5.84
N THR A 409 10.43 20.59 -6.80
CA THR A 409 10.56 22.04 -6.59
C THR A 409 9.21 22.76 -6.59
N GLY A 410 8.22 22.27 -7.32
CA GLY A 410 6.85 22.79 -7.33
C GLY A 410 6.14 22.61 -5.98
N LEU A 411 6.44 21.52 -5.25
CA LEU A 411 6.06 21.30 -3.86
C LEU A 411 6.94 22.08 -2.86
N GLY A 412 7.81 22.98 -3.33
CA GLY A 412 8.62 23.85 -2.47
C GLY A 412 9.84 23.21 -1.83
N TYR A 413 10.14 21.94 -2.11
CA TYR A 413 11.32 21.27 -1.58
C TYR A 413 12.62 21.74 -2.23
N LYS A 414 13.75 21.47 -1.55
CA LYS A 414 15.10 21.87 -1.98
C LYS A 414 16.05 20.68 -1.92
N PHE A 415 16.93 20.55 -2.92
CA PHE A 415 17.91 19.47 -3.03
C PHE A 415 19.10 19.60 -2.05
N GLY A 416 19.18 20.69 -1.29
CA GLY A 416 20.30 20.97 -0.39
C GLY A 416 20.21 20.18 0.92
N ASN A 417 21.37 19.77 1.44
CA ASN A 417 21.55 19.18 2.77
C ASN A 417 20.69 17.92 3.07
N LEU A 418 20.38 17.14 2.04
CA LEU A 418 19.67 15.88 2.22
C LEU A 418 20.59 14.81 2.84
N PRO A 419 20.16 14.07 3.87
CA PRO A 419 20.90 12.91 4.36
C PRO A 419 21.07 11.88 3.24
N LYS A 420 22.24 11.24 3.21
CA LYS A 420 22.58 10.20 2.24
C LYS A 420 22.34 8.84 2.86
N ILE A 421 21.34 8.12 2.39
CA ILE A 421 20.96 6.81 2.95
C ILE A 421 20.83 5.82 1.79
N ASP A 422 21.22 4.57 2.02
CA ASP A 422 20.96 3.49 1.05
C ASP A 422 19.48 3.11 1.10
N MET A 423 18.79 3.35 -0.03
CA MET A 423 17.36 3.10 -0.17
C MET A 423 17.02 1.71 -0.74
N ALA A 424 18.01 0.82 -0.91
CA ALA A 424 17.80 -0.51 -1.49
C ALA A 424 16.80 -1.37 -0.70
N ASP A 425 16.87 -1.31 0.63
CA ASP A 425 16.08 -2.15 1.53
C ASP A 425 14.82 -1.45 2.09
N TYR A 426 14.48 -0.29 1.54
CA TYR A 426 13.21 0.40 1.79
C TYR A 426 12.16 -0.12 0.80
N PRO A 427 10.99 -0.60 1.29
CA PRO A 427 9.89 -1.01 0.42
C PRO A 427 9.42 0.14 -0.48
N ASP A 428 8.98 -0.17 -1.69
CA ASP A 428 8.44 0.85 -2.60
C ASP A 428 7.09 1.37 -2.11
N GLY A 429 6.91 2.69 -2.12
CA GLY A 429 5.64 3.37 -1.93
C GLY A 429 5.17 4.08 -3.20
N PRO A 430 3.95 4.65 -3.19
CA PRO A 430 3.45 5.44 -4.32
C PRO A 430 4.40 6.58 -4.70
N VAL A 431 4.62 6.75 -6.01
CA VAL A 431 5.41 7.85 -6.55
C VAL A 431 4.72 9.20 -6.31
N ILE A 432 5.53 10.26 -6.29
CA ILE A 432 5.07 11.65 -6.14
C ILE A 432 5.19 12.32 -7.51
N ASP A 433 4.06 12.55 -8.16
CA ASP A 433 3.99 12.94 -9.58
C ASP A 433 3.26 14.27 -9.84
N SER A 434 2.72 14.90 -8.80
CA SER A 434 1.95 16.13 -8.90
C SER A 434 2.48 17.21 -7.96
N ALA A 435 2.68 18.41 -8.52
CA ALA A 435 3.06 19.61 -7.75
C ALA A 435 1.86 20.31 -7.09
N THR A 436 0.63 19.90 -7.41
CA THR A 436 -0.60 20.54 -6.94
C THR A 436 -1.46 19.63 -6.06
N ALA A 437 -1.15 18.33 -6.02
CA ALA A 437 -1.73 17.41 -5.06
C ALA A 437 -1.26 17.77 -3.63
N ALA A 438 -1.96 17.24 -2.62
CA ALA A 438 -1.52 17.41 -1.24
C ALA A 438 -0.09 16.91 -1.11
N HIS A 439 0.72 17.61 -0.30
CA HIS A 439 2.06 17.18 -0.03
C HIS A 439 2.03 15.75 0.52
N PRO A 440 3.03 14.94 0.15
CA PRO A 440 3.05 13.54 0.53
C PRO A 440 3.07 13.34 2.04
N GLU A 441 2.66 12.15 2.43
CA GLU A 441 2.64 11.65 3.81
C GLU A 441 4.01 11.77 4.51
N GLY A 442 4.05 12.53 5.61
CA GLY A 442 5.25 12.91 6.35
C GLY A 442 5.71 14.35 6.10
N ALA A 443 5.15 15.07 5.13
CA ALA A 443 5.57 16.43 4.79
C ALA A 443 5.26 17.46 5.89
N LEU A 444 6.12 18.47 6.01
CA LEU A 444 5.89 19.62 6.89
C LEU A 444 5.54 20.85 6.06
N VAL A 445 4.31 21.34 6.22
CA VAL A 445 3.80 22.47 5.45
C VAL A 445 3.46 23.65 6.37
N LEU A 446 3.80 24.86 5.92
CA LEU A 446 3.41 26.11 6.58
C LEU A 446 2.07 26.57 6.01
N ASP A 447 1.08 26.74 6.87
CA ASP A 447 -0.27 27.15 6.51
C ASP A 447 -0.27 28.36 5.55
N LYS A 448 -0.95 28.22 4.41
CA LYS A 448 -0.91 29.26 3.38
C LYS A 448 -1.71 30.51 3.72
N ASN A 449 -2.67 30.43 4.64
CA ASN A 449 -3.58 31.51 4.98
C ASN A 449 -3.04 32.33 6.15
N ASP A 450 -2.66 31.68 7.25
CA ASP A 450 -2.19 32.39 8.44
C ASP A 450 -0.67 32.60 8.50
N LYS A 451 0.10 31.87 7.66
CA LYS A 451 1.57 31.90 7.57
C LYS A 451 2.29 31.67 8.91
N ARG A 452 1.65 31.01 9.86
CA ARG A 452 2.16 30.77 11.23
C ARG A 452 1.98 29.32 11.66
N THR A 453 0.87 28.69 11.32
CA THR A 453 0.58 27.32 11.75
C THR A 453 1.40 26.34 10.93
N VAL A 454 2.14 25.47 11.61
CA VAL A 454 2.90 24.38 11.00
C VAL A 454 2.06 23.12 11.06
N TRP A 455 1.88 22.50 9.92
CA TRP A 455 1.15 21.26 9.75
C TRP A 455 2.11 20.13 9.39
N TRP A 456 1.96 19.00 10.07
CA TRP A 456 2.53 17.74 9.65
C TRP A 456 1.45 16.97 8.89
N VAL A 457 1.68 16.69 7.60
CA VAL A 457 0.78 15.86 6.83
C VAL A 457 1.02 14.43 7.26
N LEU A 458 0.09 13.89 8.04
CA LEU A 458 0.18 12.54 8.59
C LEU A 458 -1.16 11.85 8.55
N ASN A 459 -1.13 10.59 8.17
CA ASN A 459 -2.25 9.73 7.88
C ASN A 459 -3.32 10.59 7.24
N GLY A 460 -3.11 11.07 6.01
CA GLY A 460 -4.09 11.82 5.19
C GLY A 460 -4.84 12.98 5.88
N THR A 461 -4.32 13.47 7.01
CA THR A 461 -4.79 14.65 7.74
C THR A 461 -3.65 15.64 7.83
N ARG A 462 -3.97 16.89 8.18
CA ARG A 462 -2.97 17.85 8.63
C ARG A 462 -3.02 17.96 10.15
N GLN A 463 -1.91 17.67 10.80
CA GLN A 463 -1.80 17.65 12.26
C GLN A 463 -0.95 18.82 12.74
N GLY A 464 -1.52 19.64 13.62
CA GLY A 464 -0.78 20.74 14.25
C GLY A 464 0.07 20.23 15.40
N PHE A 465 1.15 20.93 15.71
CA PHE A 465 1.97 20.60 16.88
C PHE A 465 1.44 21.28 18.14
N GLN A 466 1.36 20.56 19.25
CA GLN A 466 0.90 21.12 20.53
C GLN A 466 1.76 22.31 20.99
N SER A 467 3.05 22.29 20.66
CA SER A 467 3.97 23.40 20.90
C SER A 467 5.20 23.30 20.00
N GLU A 468 5.99 24.37 19.93
CA GLU A 468 7.31 24.36 19.28
C GLU A 468 8.26 23.34 19.92
N ALA A 469 8.17 23.12 21.24
CA ALA A 469 8.97 22.13 21.93
C ALA A 469 8.70 20.72 21.38
N VAL A 470 7.42 20.38 21.16
CA VAL A 470 7.01 19.12 20.54
C VAL A 470 7.59 19.01 19.12
N PHE A 471 7.40 20.03 18.29
CA PHE A 471 7.95 20.08 16.92
C PHE A 471 9.44 19.76 16.88
N LYS A 472 10.23 20.37 17.78
CA LYS A 472 11.68 20.13 17.86
C LYS A 472 12.07 18.74 18.31
N THR A 473 11.22 18.03 19.08
CA THR A 473 11.55 16.66 19.52
C THR A 473 11.66 15.67 18.38
N TYR A 474 11.01 15.94 17.25
CA TYR A 474 11.07 15.14 16.03
C TYR A 474 12.25 15.51 15.12
N GLY A 475 13.14 16.42 15.54
CA GLY A 475 14.24 16.91 14.70
C GLY A 475 13.81 17.85 13.58
N PHE A 476 12.57 18.33 13.65
CA PHE A 476 12.06 19.28 12.71
C PHE A 476 12.56 20.68 13.00
N SER A 477 12.69 21.45 11.93
CA SER A 477 13.25 22.77 11.92
C SER A 477 12.51 23.62 10.89
N PHE A 478 12.36 24.91 11.16
CA PHE A 478 11.52 25.79 10.34
C PHE A 478 12.06 26.00 8.91
N ASP A 479 13.34 25.72 8.67
CA ASP A 479 13.97 25.76 7.35
C ASP A 479 13.57 24.59 6.44
N LYS A 480 13.00 23.52 7.00
CA LYS A 480 12.46 22.37 6.26
C LYS A 480 11.01 22.56 5.83
N LEU A 481 10.34 23.63 6.28
CA LEU A 481 8.95 23.87 5.94
C LEU A 481 8.80 24.28 4.48
N VAL A 482 7.81 23.72 3.83
CA VAL A 482 7.37 24.16 2.49
C VAL A 482 6.01 24.87 2.60
N PRO A 483 5.66 25.78 1.67
CA PRO A 483 4.34 26.42 1.70
C PRO A 483 3.23 25.40 1.44
N ALA A 484 2.18 25.39 2.26
CA ALA A 484 0.99 24.60 1.99
C ALA A 484 0.30 25.04 0.68
N ASN A 485 -0.27 24.08 -0.04
CA ASN A 485 -1.12 24.31 -1.20
C ASN A 485 -2.62 24.11 -0.86
N ASP A 486 -3.50 24.29 -1.85
CA ASP A 486 -4.95 24.14 -1.63
C ASP A 486 -5.37 22.71 -1.25
N ALA A 487 -4.66 21.70 -1.75
CA ALA A 487 -4.95 20.30 -1.43
C ALA A 487 -4.56 19.96 0.02
N ASP A 488 -3.45 20.50 0.55
CA ASP A 488 -3.14 20.40 1.99
C ASP A 488 -4.22 21.08 2.84
N MET A 489 -4.69 22.24 2.38
CA MET A 489 -5.73 23.00 3.06
C MET A 489 -7.12 22.34 2.97
N ALA A 490 -7.29 21.36 2.07
CA ALA A 490 -8.48 20.52 1.98
C ALA A 490 -8.43 19.28 2.90
N LEU A 491 -7.24 18.88 3.38
CA LEU A 491 -7.12 17.77 4.34
C LEU A 491 -7.87 18.08 5.63
N ALA A 492 -8.49 17.06 6.24
CA ALA A 492 -9.08 17.20 7.56
C ALA A 492 -8.00 17.54 8.60
N ILE A 493 -8.38 18.28 9.64
CA ILE A 493 -7.50 18.54 10.78
C ILE A 493 -7.51 17.28 11.64
N GLY A 494 -6.33 16.68 11.80
CA GLY A 494 -6.13 15.51 12.67
C GLY A 494 -5.82 15.89 14.12
N PRO A 495 -5.54 14.91 14.99
CA PRO A 495 -5.16 15.17 16.38
C PRO A 495 -3.88 16.01 16.45
N LEU A 496 -3.72 16.75 17.55
CA LEU A 496 -2.49 17.49 17.79
C LEU A 496 -1.33 16.52 18.04
N VAL A 497 -0.21 16.76 17.36
CA VAL A 497 1.05 16.08 17.58
C VAL A 497 1.54 16.43 18.99
N LYS A 498 1.85 15.38 19.76
CA LYS A 498 2.36 15.44 21.14
C LYS A 498 3.84 15.07 21.17
N PHE A 499 4.49 15.21 22.33
CA PHE A 499 5.86 14.73 22.52
C PHE A 499 5.94 13.27 22.13
N ARG A 500 6.98 12.92 21.37
CA ARG A 500 7.26 11.53 21.05
C ARG A 500 7.66 10.74 22.30
N ASP A 501 7.47 9.43 22.23
CA ASP A 501 8.03 8.52 23.22
C ASP A 501 9.56 8.64 23.29
N GLY A 502 10.10 8.49 24.50
CA GLY A 502 11.51 8.71 24.83
C GLY A 502 11.86 10.15 25.19
N THR A 503 10.90 11.08 25.12
CA THR A 503 11.16 12.48 25.48
C THR A 503 11.27 12.60 27.00
N LEU A 504 12.42 13.08 27.49
CA LEU A 504 12.59 13.49 28.88
C LEU A 504 12.10 14.93 29.05
N VAL A 505 11.17 15.14 29.98
CA VAL A 505 10.52 16.44 30.20
C VAL A 505 10.63 16.81 31.69
N LEU A 506 10.96 18.07 31.96
CA LEU A 506 10.87 18.69 33.27
C LEU A 506 9.58 19.52 33.32
N ASP A 507 8.61 19.10 34.13
CA ASP A 507 7.36 19.81 34.36
C ASP A 507 7.31 20.28 35.82
N GLY A 508 7.41 21.59 36.05
CA GLY A 508 7.63 22.15 37.38
C GLY A 508 8.98 21.71 37.96
N TYR A 509 8.94 20.83 38.96
CA TYR A 509 10.12 20.29 39.64
C TYR A 509 10.32 18.78 39.40
N ASP A 510 9.39 18.15 38.71
CA ASP A 510 9.35 16.71 38.52
C ASP A 510 9.83 16.34 37.11
N TYR A 511 10.63 15.28 37.02
CA TYR A 511 11.05 14.72 35.74
C TYR A 511 10.09 13.64 35.29
N TYR A 512 9.79 13.65 34.00
CA TYR A 512 8.92 12.68 33.35
C TYR A 512 9.57 12.11 32.09
N LEU A 513 9.34 10.83 31.84
CA LEU A 513 9.56 10.23 30.54
C LEU A 513 8.21 10.14 29.81
N ILE A 514 8.17 10.53 28.54
CA ILE A 514 7.03 10.23 27.69
C ILE A 514 7.22 8.81 27.14
N SER A 515 6.27 7.92 27.40
CA SER A 515 6.25 6.55 26.88
C SER A 515 4.81 6.14 26.62
N ASP A 516 4.57 5.50 25.48
CA ASP A 516 3.24 5.02 25.07
C ASP A 516 2.19 6.14 25.13
N GLY A 517 2.59 7.36 24.76
CA GLY A 517 1.76 8.57 24.80
C GLY A 517 1.39 9.08 26.21
N LYS A 518 1.93 8.47 27.28
CA LYS A 518 1.69 8.82 28.69
C LYS A 518 2.89 9.53 29.28
N LYS A 519 2.68 10.29 30.37
CA LYS A 519 3.76 10.83 31.21
C LYS A 519 4.05 9.89 32.37
N LEU A 520 5.27 9.38 32.44
CA LEU A 520 5.75 8.48 33.50
C LEU A 520 6.67 9.29 34.41
N LYS A 521 6.26 9.50 35.66
CA LYS A 521 7.02 10.31 36.63
C LYS A 521 8.22 9.51 37.12
N PHE A 522 9.41 10.08 37.10
CA PHE A 522 10.53 9.53 37.89
C PHE A 522 10.31 9.83 39.36
N LYS A 523 10.49 8.82 40.22
CA LYS A 523 10.39 8.97 41.68
C LYS A 523 11.20 10.16 42.20
N ASP A 524 12.45 10.25 41.76
CA ASP A 524 13.38 11.33 42.05
C ASP A 524 14.51 11.41 41.00
N SER A 525 15.37 12.42 41.12
CA SER A 525 16.53 12.60 40.23
C SER A 525 17.59 11.49 40.35
N ALA A 526 17.64 10.78 41.48
CA ALA A 526 18.56 9.66 41.67
C ALA A 526 18.08 8.44 40.87
N THR A 527 16.78 8.14 40.86
CA THR A 527 16.20 7.11 39.97
C THR A 527 16.47 7.43 38.50
N LEU A 528 16.25 8.68 38.08
CA LEU A 528 16.54 9.12 36.70
C LEU A 528 18.01 8.84 36.32
N THR A 529 18.94 9.22 37.19
CA THR A 529 20.38 9.04 36.97
C THR A 529 20.78 7.56 37.03
N ALA A 530 20.17 6.78 37.92
CA ALA A 530 20.40 5.33 38.03
C ALA A 530 19.92 4.57 36.79
N LYS A 531 18.85 5.07 36.16
CA LYS A 531 18.37 4.63 34.83
C LYS A 531 19.19 5.23 33.67
N GLY A 532 20.29 5.92 33.95
CA GLY A 532 21.24 6.40 32.95
C GLY A 532 20.81 7.66 32.17
N TYR A 533 19.62 8.19 32.42
CA TYR A 533 19.18 9.44 31.82
C TYR A 533 19.98 10.63 32.36
N LYS A 534 20.02 11.71 31.59
CA LYS A 534 20.73 12.94 31.96
C LYS A 534 19.72 14.08 32.06
N VAL A 535 19.69 14.75 33.21
CA VAL A 535 18.84 15.93 33.42
C VAL A 535 19.07 17.04 32.39
N SER A 536 20.30 17.13 31.84
CA SER A 536 20.64 18.08 30.76
C SER A 536 19.90 17.82 29.45
N ASN A 537 19.32 16.63 29.27
CA ASN A 537 18.52 16.28 28.10
C ASN A 537 17.03 16.57 28.30
N ALA A 538 16.62 17.00 29.50
CA ALA A 538 15.22 17.28 29.80
C ALA A 538 14.77 18.59 29.15
N ILE A 539 13.59 18.56 28.55
CA ILE A 539 12.94 19.75 27.99
C ILE A 539 12.01 20.33 29.07
N SER A 540 12.12 21.62 29.37
CA SER A 540 11.17 22.28 30.27
C SER A 540 9.85 22.55 29.54
N ALA A 541 8.77 21.87 29.93
CA ALA A 541 7.44 22.03 29.34
C ALA A 541 6.34 21.52 30.27
N SER A 542 5.11 22.04 30.12
CA SER A 542 3.95 21.55 30.86
C SER A 542 3.38 20.27 30.22
N LEU A 543 3.09 19.27 31.07
CA LEU A 543 2.47 18.01 30.70
C LEU A 543 1.03 17.88 31.24
N ALA A 544 0.34 19.00 31.49
CA ALA A 544 -1.04 18.99 31.99
C ALA A 544 -2.02 18.24 31.06
N ALA A 545 -1.75 18.23 29.75
CA ALA A 545 -2.58 17.55 28.73
C ALA A 545 -2.20 16.07 28.48
N TYR A 546 -1.31 15.50 29.29
CA TYR A 546 -0.87 14.10 29.19
C TYR A 546 -1.46 13.28 30.34
N THR A 547 -1.96 12.10 30.00
CA THR A 547 -2.41 11.11 30.97
C THR A 547 -1.21 10.53 31.71
N ALA A 548 -1.36 10.32 33.02
CA ALA A 548 -0.31 9.70 33.83
C ALA A 548 -0.19 8.20 33.51
N GLY A 549 1.04 7.72 33.40
CA GLY A 549 1.38 6.30 33.44
C GLY A 549 1.91 5.89 34.82
N GLU A 550 2.39 4.65 34.92
CA GLU A 550 3.07 4.17 36.11
C GLU A 550 4.35 4.97 36.38
N ALA A 551 4.67 5.18 37.66
CA ALA A 551 5.90 5.86 38.04
C ALA A 551 7.12 4.98 37.76
N ILE A 552 8.24 5.62 37.40
CA ILE A 552 9.53 4.97 37.26
C ILE A 552 10.22 5.01 38.62
N GLU A 553 10.41 3.83 39.21
CA GLU A 553 11.01 3.62 40.53
C GLU A 553 12.52 3.37 40.49
#